data_AF-A0A934WUS1-F1
#
_entry.id   AF-A0A934WUS1-F1
#
_cell.length_a   1.000
_cell.length_b   1.000
_cell.length_c   1.000
_cell.angle_alpha   90.00
_cell.angle_beta   90.00
_cell.angle_gamma   90.00
#
_symmetry.space_group_name_H-M   'P 1'
#
loop_
_entity.id
_entity.type
_entity.pdbx_description
1 polymer ?
#
loop_
_entity_poly.entity_id
_entity_poly.type
_entity_poly.pdbx_seq_one_letter_code
_entity_poly.pdbx_strand_id
1 'polypeptide(L)'
;MINIFYRIVGSKRVALILDCIGIAFGAVIAAFAIEEFLVPCTILDGGVVGIGIMINSLAHIPLGILTIVFNIPFLAVGSRQLGKLFIVKSAFGMTVFSTFLQIFAPLRNVTNVLGVVRLDEARKHKTKAKEILADIPDDTDKETLKSLKQTANAEKQEYSQLKKLRWSLLTNGDKLSGSKTEHLQSILMSTE
;
A
#
# COMPACT_ATOMS: atom_id res chain seq x y z
N MET A 1 34.14 -14.48 8.96
CA MET A 1 33.10 -13.72 9.68
C MET A 1 32.46 -14.50 10.83
N ILE A 2 31.93 -15.70 10.62
CA ILE A 2 31.21 -16.49 11.66
C ILE A 2 32.04 -16.77 12.93
N ASN A 3 33.33 -17.10 12.82
CA ASN A 3 34.19 -17.34 13.99
C ASN A 3 34.50 -16.10 14.83
N ILE A 4 34.41 -14.89 14.27
CA ILE A 4 34.64 -13.63 15.02
C ILE A 4 33.39 -13.29 15.84
N PHE A 5 32.20 -13.49 15.27
CA PHE A 5 30.94 -13.22 15.96
C PHE A 5 30.70 -14.17 17.14
N TYR A 6 30.99 -15.46 16.99
CA TYR A 6 30.94 -16.41 18.11
C TYR A 6 31.93 -16.06 19.23
N ARG A 7 33.04 -15.40 18.89
CA ARG A 7 34.03 -14.94 19.87
C ARG A 7 33.52 -13.75 20.70
N ILE A 8 32.55 -12.98 20.20
CA ILE A 8 31.94 -11.82 20.90
C ILE A 8 30.76 -12.25 21.77
N VAL A 9 29.92 -13.16 21.28
CA VAL A 9 28.67 -13.58 21.96
C VAL A 9 28.89 -14.77 22.91
N GLY A 10 30.02 -15.48 22.81
CA GLY A 10 30.42 -16.55 23.72
C GLY A 10 29.71 -17.90 23.52
N SER A 11 28.54 -17.96 22.87
CA SER A 11 27.81 -19.22 22.61
C SER A 11 27.16 -19.26 21.23
N LYS A 12 27.28 -20.43 20.57
CA LYS A 12 26.70 -20.65 19.23
C LYS A 12 25.19 -20.52 19.18
N ARG A 13 24.51 -20.92 20.27
CA ARG A 13 23.05 -20.89 20.36
C ARG A 13 22.52 -19.46 20.51
N VAL A 14 23.18 -18.65 21.33
CA VAL A 14 22.78 -17.25 21.57
C VAL A 14 22.91 -16.42 20.30
N ALA A 15 24.01 -16.58 19.56
CA ALA A 15 24.19 -15.92 18.25
C ALA A 15 23.07 -16.29 17.26
N LEU A 16 22.67 -17.56 17.20
CA LEU A 16 21.56 -18.01 16.36
C LEU A 16 20.22 -17.39 16.75
N ILE A 17 19.94 -17.28 18.05
CA ILE A 17 18.71 -16.66 18.56
C ILE A 17 18.67 -15.17 18.21
N LEU A 18 19.78 -14.46 18.42
CA LEU A 18 19.89 -13.04 18.05
C LEU A 18 19.69 -12.82 16.56
N ASP A 19 20.27 -13.67 15.71
CA ASP A 19 20.05 -13.63 14.26
C ASP A 19 18.57 -13.82 13.91
N CYS A 20 17.88 -14.80 14.50
CA CYS A 20 16.47 -15.05 14.23
C CYS A 20 15.59 -13.87 14.70
N ILE A 21 15.87 -13.28 15.86
CA ILE A 21 15.16 -12.09 16.34
C ILE A 21 15.37 -10.92 15.39
N GLY A 22 16.60 -10.69 14.93
CA GLY A 22 16.91 -9.63 13.95
C GLY A 22 16.19 -9.85 12.61
N ILE A 23 16.18 -11.09 12.11
CA ILE A 23 15.45 -11.45 10.88
C ILE A 23 13.95 -11.21 11.06
N ALA A 24 13.37 -11.66 12.16
CA ALA A 24 11.94 -11.49 12.43
C ALA A 24 11.58 -10.00 12.54
N PHE A 25 12.34 -9.23 13.31
CA PHE A 25 12.11 -7.80 13.48
C PHE A 25 12.20 -7.03 12.16
N GLY A 26 13.24 -7.29 11.37
CA GLY A 26 13.39 -6.70 10.04
C GLY A 26 12.26 -7.10 9.10
N ALA A 27 11.83 -8.37 9.13
CA ALA A 27 10.71 -8.86 8.32
C ALA A 27 9.38 -8.17 8.69
N VAL A 28 9.09 -7.97 9.97
CA VAL A 28 7.87 -7.27 10.41
C VAL A 28 7.88 -5.82 9.92
N ILE A 29 8.99 -5.10 10.09
CA ILE A 29 9.11 -3.70 9.63
C ILE A 29 8.97 -3.63 8.11
N ALA A 30 9.62 -4.52 7.38
CA ALA A 30 9.52 -4.56 5.92
C ALA A 30 8.08 -4.85 5.48
N ALA A 31 7.40 -5.82 6.09
CA ALA A 31 6.01 -6.16 5.75
C ALA A 31 5.07 -4.97 6.01
N PHE A 32 5.27 -4.25 7.12
CA PHE A 32 4.53 -3.03 7.42
C PHE A 32 4.78 -1.96 6.35
N ALA A 33 6.04 -1.69 5.99
CA ALA A 33 6.37 -0.72 4.95
C ALA A 33 5.72 -1.06 3.60
N ILE A 34 5.64 -2.35 3.25
CA ILE A 34 5.06 -2.82 1.99
C ILE A 34 3.56 -2.57 1.96
N GLU A 35 2.82 -3.11 2.93
CA GLU A 35 1.35 -3.04 2.94
C GLU A 35 0.83 -1.63 3.21
N GLU A 36 1.58 -0.82 3.96
CA GLU A 36 1.15 0.52 4.38
C GLU A 36 1.61 1.63 3.43
N PHE A 37 2.79 1.51 2.81
CA PHE A 37 3.32 2.54 1.92
C PHE A 37 3.33 2.12 0.46
N LEU A 38 3.96 0.99 0.12
CA LEU A 38 4.21 0.62 -1.27
C LEU A 38 2.93 0.23 -2.00
N VAL A 39 2.13 -0.65 -1.37
CA VAL A 39 0.89 -1.14 -1.96
C VAL A 39 -0.13 -0.01 -2.17
N PRO A 40 -0.45 0.85 -1.17
CA PRO A 40 -1.46 1.90 -1.35
C PRO A 40 -0.98 3.05 -2.23
N CYS A 41 0.33 3.35 -2.24
CA CYS A 41 0.88 4.39 -3.11
C CYS A 41 1.18 3.86 -4.52
N THR A 42 0.90 2.58 -4.83
CA THR A 42 1.30 1.90 -6.08
C THR A 42 2.77 2.12 -6.43
N ILE A 43 3.62 2.24 -5.40
CA ILE A 43 5.07 2.37 -5.57
C ILE A 43 5.61 0.96 -5.73
N LEU A 44 6.15 0.69 -6.90
CA LEU A 44 6.76 -0.58 -7.21
C LEU A 44 8.15 -0.64 -6.59
N ASP A 45 8.34 -1.61 -5.71
CA ASP A 45 9.68 -2.10 -5.35
C ASP A 45 10.26 -2.93 -6.50
N GLY A 46 11.57 -3.11 -6.54
CA GLY A 46 12.22 -4.01 -7.49
C GLY A 46 12.00 -5.49 -7.15
N GLY A 47 12.28 -6.37 -8.11
CA GLY A 47 12.38 -7.81 -7.88
C GLY A 47 11.06 -8.53 -7.59
N VAL A 48 11.11 -9.54 -6.71
CA VAL A 48 10.00 -10.48 -6.46
C VAL A 48 8.79 -9.80 -5.84
N VAL A 49 9.03 -8.90 -4.90
CA VAL A 49 7.98 -8.15 -4.19
C VAL A 49 7.24 -7.24 -5.16
N GLY A 50 7.95 -6.48 -6.01
CA GLY A 50 7.33 -5.61 -7.00
C GLY A 50 6.40 -6.34 -7.97
N ILE A 51 6.87 -7.47 -8.50
CA ILE A 51 6.04 -8.35 -9.34
C ILE A 51 4.83 -8.85 -8.56
N GLY A 52 5.00 -9.20 -7.29
CA GLY A 52 3.91 -9.57 -6.39
C GLY A 52 2.86 -8.46 -6.25
N ILE A 53 3.27 -7.21 -6.08
CA ILE A 53 2.37 -6.06 -5.96
C ILE A 53 1.58 -5.86 -7.27
N MET A 54 2.24 -5.96 -8.43
CA MET A 54 1.55 -5.87 -9.73
C MET A 54 0.46 -6.94 -9.87
N ILE A 55 0.78 -8.18 -9.55
CA ILE A 55 -0.17 -9.29 -9.66
C ILE A 55 -1.28 -9.17 -8.60
N ASN A 56 -0.96 -8.72 -7.38
CA ASN A 56 -1.98 -8.42 -6.37
C ASN A 56 -2.97 -7.35 -6.87
N SER A 57 -2.48 -6.32 -7.56
CA SER A 57 -3.33 -5.27 -8.11
C SER A 57 -4.20 -5.72 -9.29
N LEU A 58 -3.78 -6.73 -10.05
CA LEU A 58 -4.49 -7.20 -11.25
C LEU A 58 -5.40 -8.42 -10.99
N ALA A 59 -4.93 -9.36 -10.18
CA ALA A 59 -5.58 -10.65 -9.94
C ALA A 59 -6.15 -10.77 -8.51
N HIS A 60 -5.98 -9.76 -7.67
CA HIS A 60 -6.43 -9.73 -6.27
C HIS A 60 -5.91 -10.89 -5.40
N ILE A 61 -4.81 -11.54 -5.81
CA ILE A 61 -4.19 -12.63 -5.06
C ILE A 61 -3.38 -12.04 -3.90
N PRO A 62 -3.54 -12.52 -2.64
CA PRO A 62 -2.81 -12.00 -1.49
C PRO A 62 -1.29 -11.97 -1.67
N LEU A 63 -0.67 -10.83 -1.37
CA LEU A 63 0.77 -10.61 -1.57
C LEU A 63 1.63 -11.59 -0.76
N GLY A 64 1.18 -11.99 0.43
CA GLY A 64 1.85 -13.00 1.26
C GLY A 64 2.00 -14.36 0.54
N ILE A 65 0.99 -14.80 -0.21
CA ILE A 65 1.02 -16.06 -0.96
C ILE A 65 1.99 -15.94 -2.14
N LEU A 66 1.87 -14.87 -2.92
CA LEU A 66 2.75 -14.59 -4.05
C LEU A 66 4.22 -14.56 -3.63
N THR A 67 4.50 -13.94 -2.48
CA THR A 67 5.86 -13.84 -1.94
C THR A 67 6.46 -15.21 -1.61
N ILE A 68 5.67 -16.15 -1.05
CA ILE A 68 6.15 -17.51 -0.80
C ILE A 68 6.41 -18.23 -2.12
N VAL A 69 5.42 -18.22 -3.02
CA VAL A 69 5.50 -18.96 -4.29
C VAL A 69 6.70 -18.50 -5.11
N PHE A 70 6.90 -17.19 -5.24
CA PHE A 70 8.02 -16.66 -6.00
C PHE A 70 9.37 -16.86 -5.34
N ASN A 71 9.45 -16.88 -4.00
CA ASN A 71 10.73 -17.10 -3.31
C ASN A 71 11.19 -18.56 -3.29
N ILE A 72 10.29 -19.55 -3.43
CA ILE A 72 10.67 -20.98 -3.51
C ILE A 72 11.75 -21.27 -4.56
N PRO A 73 11.64 -20.83 -5.84
CA PRO A 73 12.69 -21.08 -6.82
C PRO A 73 14.01 -20.40 -6.45
N PHE A 74 14.00 -19.18 -5.90
CA PHE A 74 15.22 -18.51 -5.45
C PHE A 74 15.86 -19.22 -4.25
N LEU A 75 15.04 -19.74 -3.33
CA LEU A 75 15.51 -20.53 -2.20
C LEU A 75 16.15 -21.84 -2.68
N ALA A 76 15.56 -22.50 -3.68
CA ALA A 76 16.11 -23.69 -4.30
C ALA A 76 17.45 -23.41 -5.00
N VAL A 77 17.57 -22.32 -5.74
CA VAL A 77 18.85 -21.93 -6.38
C VAL A 77 19.90 -21.54 -5.33
N GLY A 78 19.53 -20.70 -4.36
CA GLY A 78 20.44 -20.25 -3.29
C GLY A 78 20.92 -21.39 -2.39
N SER A 79 20.12 -22.44 -2.22
CA SER A 79 20.48 -23.64 -1.45
C SER A 79 21.77 -24.31 -1.94
N ARG A 80 22.02 -24.28 -3.25
CA ARG A 80 23.19 -24.91 -3.88
C ARG A 80 24.48 -24.15 -3.62
N GLN A 81 24.41 -22.84 -3.36
CA GLN A 81 25.58 -21.97 -3.22
C GLN A 81 25.88 -21.59 -1.75
N LEU A 82 24.85 -21.42 -0.93
CA LEU A 82 24.96 -20.84 0.43
C LEU A 82 24.83 -21.86 1.57
N GLY A 83 24.47 -23.11 1.25
CA GLY A 83 24.38 -24.21 2.20
C GLY A 83 23.10 -24.25 3.04
N LYS A 84 22.98 -25.30 3.88
CA LYS A 84 21.73 -25.65 4.58
C LYS A 84 21.26 -24.60 5.60
N LEU A 85 22.19 -23.92 6.26
CA LEU A 85 21.86 -22.91 7.28
C LEU A 85 21.17 -21.69 6.67
N PHE A 86 21.56 -21.30 5.46
CA PHE A 86 20.90 -20.23 4.72
C PHE A 86 19.44 -20.59 4.43
N ILE A 87 19.16 -21.83 4.00
CA ILE A 87 17.80 -22.28 3.69
C ILE A 87 16.88 -22.10 4.91
N VAL A 88 17.33 -22.56 6.08
CA VAL A 88 16.53 -22.49 7.31
C VAL A 88 16.25 -21.04 7.71
N LYS A 89 17.27 -20.18 7.69
CA LYS A 89 17.12 -18.76 8.05
C LYS A 89 16.25 -18.00 7.06
N SER A 90 16.43 -18.23 5.77
CA SER A 90 15.65 -17.60 4.70
C SER A 90 14.20 -18.08 4.70
N ALA A 91 13.95 -19.38 4.90
CA ALA A 91 12.61 -19.91 5.04
C ALA A 91 11.89 -19.34 6.28
N PHE A 92 12.61 -19.23 7.40
CA PHE A 92 12.08 -18.60 8.62
C PHE A 92 11.70 -17.13 8.36
N GLY A 93 12.62 -16.33 7.81
CA GLY A 93 12.36 -14.92 7.49
C GLY A 93 11.21 -14.75 6.50
N MET A 94 11.16 -15.58 5.46
CA MET A 94 10.09 -15.57 4.46
C MET A 94 8.73 -15.90 5.08
N THR A 95 8.67 -16.87 6.00
CA THR A 95 7.43 -17.26 6.68
C THR A 95 6.93 -16.13 7.58
N VAL A 96 7.83 -15.52 8.37
CA VAL A 96 7.49 -14.36 9.20
C VAL A 96 7.00 -13.21 8.32
N PHE A 97 7.75 -12.85 7.29
CA PHE A 97 7.40 -11.77 6.36
C PHE A 97 6.02 -11.99 5.72
N SER A 98 5.78 -13.17 5.14
CA SER A 98 4.50 -13.51 4.50
C SER A 98 3.31 -13.50 5.47
N THR A 99 3.52 -13.97 6.71
CA THR A 99 2.49 -13.95 7.75
C THR A 99 2.12 -12.52 8.10
N PHE A 100 3.11 -11.65 8.31
CA PHE A 100 2.86 -10.25 8.65
C PHE A 100 2.27 -9.44 7.48
N LEU A 101 2.61 -9.76 6.23
CA LEU A 101 1.89 -9.19 5.07
C LEU A 101 0.39 -9.50 5.14
N GLN A 102 0.02 -10.74 5.46
CA GLN A 102 -1.40 -11.10 5.61
C GLN A 102 -2.07 -10.43 6.83
N ILE A 103 -1.34 -10.22 7.92
CA ILE A 103 -1.86 -9.54 9.11
C ILE A 103 -2.07 -8.05 8.82
N PHE A 104 -1.20 -7.42 8.04
CA PHE A 104 -1.29 -5.98 7.72
C PHE A 104 -2.18 -5.67 6.52
N ALA A 105 -2.43 -6.63 5.62
CA ALA A 105 -3.30 -6.42 4.45
C ALA A 105 -4.72 -5.91 4.79
N PRO A 106 -5.40 -6.37 5.87
CA PRO A 106 -6.69 -5.80 6.30
C PRO A 106 -6.56 -4.39 6.88
N LEU A 107 -5.42 -4.05 7.50
CA LEU A 107 -5.19 -2.72 8.07
C LEU A 107 -5.12 -1.64 6.99
N ARG A 108 -4.75 -2.01 5.76
CA ARG A 108 -4.67 -1.14 4.58
C ARG A 108 -5.90 -0.25 4.36
N ASN A 109 -7.10 -0.73 4.69
CA ASN A 109 -8.34 0.04 4.51
C ASN A 109 -8.55 1.07 5.63
N VAL A 110 -7.99 0.82 6.81
CA VAL A 110 -8.14 1.67 8.01
C VAL A 110 -7.12 2.80 7.98
N THR A 111 -5.94 2.55 7.43
CA THR A 111 -4.81 3.47 7.54
C THR A 111 -4.84 4.55 6.44
N ASN A 112 -5.71 5.55 6.66
CA ASN A 112 -5.74 6.83 5.96
C ASN A 112 -4.51 7.73 6.26
N VAL A 113 -3.37 7.16 6.67
CA VAL A 113 -2.30 7.87 7.40
C VAL A 113 -1.49 8.83 6.52
N LEU A 114 -1.48 8.67 5.19
CA LEU A 114 -0.73 9.57 4.30
C LEU A 114 -1.59 10.43 3.35
N GLY A 115 -2.90 10.25 3.32
CA GLY A 115 -3.79 11.04 2.46
C GLY A 115 -3.44 10.99 0.95
N VAL A 116 -2.66 9.99 0.51
CA VAL A 116 -2.30 9.75 -0.89
C VAL A 116 -3.49 9.17 -1.65
N VAL A 117 -4.22 8.22 -1.06
CA VAL A 117 -5.44 7.64 -1.64
C VAL A 117 -6.51 8.71 -1.94
N ARG A 118 -6.65 9.71 -1.06
CA ARG A 118 -7.58 10.86 -1.25
C ARG A 118 -7.19 11.80 -2.40
N LEU A 119 -5.92 11.85 -2.80
CA LEU A 119 -5.48 12.63 -3.96
C LEU A 119 -5.82 11.93 -5.28
N ASP A 120 -5.83 10.61 -5.31
CA ASP A 120 -6.19 9.86 -6.51
C ASP A 120 -7.68 9.93 -6.79
N GLU A 121 -8.53 9.90 -5.76
CA GLU A 121 -9.97 10.20 -5.87
C GLU A 121 -10.19 11.62 -6.40
N ALA A 122 -9.53 12.61 -5.79
CA ALA A 122 -9.59 13.99 -6.24
C ALA A 122 -9.11 14.12 -7.71
N ARG A 123 -8.05 13.41 -8.11
CA ARG A 123 -7.58 13.36 -9.51
C ARG A 123 -8.62 12.72 -10.45
N LYS A 124 -9.33 11.67 -10.03
CA LYS A 124 -10.41 11.06 -10.84
C LYS A 124 -11.51 12.06 -11.16
N HIS A 125 -12.00 12.83 -10.18
CA HIS A 125 -12.99 13.89 -10.42
C HIS A 125 -12.48 14.96 -11.40
N LYS A 126 -11.19 15.34 -11.29
CA LYS A 126 -10.56 16.25 -12.24
C LYS A 126 -10.46 15.66 -13.66
N THR A 127 -10.17 14.37 -13.79
CA THR A 127 -10.08 13.67 -15.07
C THR A 127 -11.46 13.49 -15.70
N LYS A 128 -12.47 13.03 -14.95
CA LYS A 128 -13.87 12.96 -15.39
C LYS A 128 -14.38 14.31 -15.89
N ALA A 129 -14.15 15.39 -15.13
CA ALA A 129 -14.52 16.73 -15.56
C ALA A 129 -13.85 17.15 -16.88
N LYS A 130 -12.63 16.66 -17.14
CA LYS A 130 -11.88 16.96 -18.37
C LYS A 130 -12.38 16.11 -19.55
N GLU A 131 -12.69 14.83 -19.31
CA GLU A 131 -13.30 13.93 -20.29
C GLU A 131 -14.68 14.44 -20.72
N ILE A 132 -15.56 14.79 -19.78
CA ILE A 132 -16.89 15.37 -20.06
C ILE A 132 -16.78 16.65 -20.91
N LEU A 133 -15.73 17.45 -20.74
CA LEU A 133 -15.51 18.67 -21.52
C LEU A 133 -14.85 18.42 -22.88
N ALA A 134 -14.13 17.30 -23.04
CA ALA A 134 -13.44 16.94 -24.27
C ALA A 134 -14.36 16.16 -25.23
N ASP A 135 -15.34 15.43 -24.69
CA ASP A 135 -16.28 14.58 -25.42
C ASP A 135 -17.53 15.32 -25.87
N ILE A 136 -17.46 16.65 -26.04
CA ILE A 136 -18.56 17.51 -26.51
C ILE A 136 -18.46 17.62 -28.04
N PRO A 137 -19.37 17.01 -28.82
CA PRO A 137 -19.47 17.26 -30.26
C PRO A 137 -19.76 18.73 -30.56
N ASP A 138 -19.18 19.26 -31.63
CA ASP A 138 -19.37 20.66 -32.05
C ASP A 138 -20.83 20.97 -32.47
N ASP A 139 -21.66 19.94 -32.68
CA ASP A 139 -23.09 20.05 -33.03
C ASP A 139 -24.07 19.98 -31.84
N THR A 140 -23.56 19.90 -30.61
CA THR A 140 -24.37 19.63 -29.41
C THR A 140 -25.39 20.74 -29.11
N ASP A 141 -26.64 20.36 -28.87
CA ASP A 141 -27.71 21.27 -28.47
C ASP A 141 -27.33 22.15 -27.27
N LYS A 142 -27.76 23.42 -27.30
CA LYS A 142 -27.37 24.43 -26.30
C LYS A 142 -27.79 24.06 -24.86
N GLU A 143 -28.82 23.22 -24.74
CA GLU A 143 -29.37 22.73 -23.48
C GLU A 143 -28.55 21.57 -22.88
N THR A 144 -28.14 20.61 -23.71
CA THR A 144 -27.22 19.52 -23.31
C THR A 144 -25.80 20.03 -23.06
N LEU A 145 -25.36 21.06 -23.80
CA LEU A 145 -24.09 21.75 -23.55
C LEU A 145 -24.07 22.40 -22.15
N LYS A 146 -25.21 22.97 -21.72
CA LYS A 146 -25.34 23.61 -20.41
C LYS A 146 -25.33 22.58 -19.28
N SER A 147 -26.02 21.45 -19.45
CA SER A 147 -26.05 20.38 -18.44
C SER A 147 -24.69 19.68 -18.30
N LEU A 148 -23.98 19.37 -19.39
CA LEU A 148 -22.65 18.77 -19.36
C LEU A 148 -21.61 19.69 -18.71
N LYS A 149 -21.64 21.00 -19.01
CA LYS A 149 -20.80 22.01 -18.34
C LYS A 149 -21.12 22.11 -16.84
N GLN A 150 -22.38 21.96 -16.46
CA GLN A 150 -22.80 21.96 -15.07
C GLN A 150 -22.28 20.72 -14.33
N THR A 151 -22.36 19.54 -14.94
CA THR A 151 -21.79 18.29 -14.40
C THR A 151 -20.27 18.40 -14.26
N ALA A 152 -19.57 18.90 -15.27
CA ALA A 152 -18.12 19.11 -15.20
C ALA A 152 -17.71 20.15 -14.13
N ASN A 153 -18.54 21.15 -13.87
CA ASN A 153 -18.30 22.13 -12.81
C ASN A 153 -18.57 21.54 -11.41
N ALA A 154 -19.58 20.69 -11.26
CA ALA A 154 -19.85 19.96 -10.02
C ALA A 154 -18.67 19.03 -9.66
N GLU A 155 -18.17 18.25 -10.62
CA GLU A 155 -16.98 17.40 -10.46
C GLU A 155 -15.71 18.20 -10.07
N LYS A 156 -15.51 19.40 -10.65
CA LYS A 156 -14.43 20.31 -10.25
C LYS A 156 -14.62 20.87 -8.84
N GLN A 157 -15.86 21.09 -8.41
CA GLN A 157 -16.16 21.55 -7.05
C GLN A 157 -15.85 20.45 -6.03
N GLU A 158 -16.24 19.20 -6.29
CA GLU A 158 -15.90 18.05 -5.44
C GLU A 158 -14.38 17.88 -5.29
N TYR A 159 -13.62 17.99 -6.39
CA TYR A 159 -12.16 18.03 -6.34
C TYR A 159 -11.61 19.10 -5.37
N SER A 160 -12.15 20.32 -5.44
CA SER A 160 -11.71 21.44 -4.59
C SER A 160 -12.07 21.20 -3.12
N GLN A 161 -13.26 20.66 -2.85
CA GLN A 161 -13.71 20.30 -1.51
C GLN A 161 -12.84 19.21 -0.89
N LEU A 162 -12.62 18.10 -1.60
CA LEU A 162 -11.74 17.00 -1.16
C LEU A 162 -10.31 17.49 -0.85
N LYS A 163 -9.76 18.38 -1.70
CA LYS A 163 -8.45 18.98 -1.48
C LYS A 163 -8.38 19.89 -0.24
N LYS A 164 -9.43 20.68 0.04
CA LYS A 164 -9.49 21.55 1.22
C LYS A 164 -9.72 20.75 2.51
N LEU A 165 -10.61 19.76 2.47
CA LEU A 165 -10.91 18.87 3.58
C LEU A 165 -9.66 18.08 4.00
N ARG A 166 -8.81 17.68 3.04
CA ARG A 166 -7.50 17.08 3.32
C ARG A 166 -6.63 17.96 4.22
N TRP A 167 -6.48 19.25 3.90
CA TRP A 167 -5.68 20.16 4.71
C TRP A 167 -6.29 20.35 6.10
N SER A 168 -7.63 20.47 6.18
CA SER A 168 -8.34 20.61 7.45
C SER A 168 -8.21 19.39 8.36
N LEU A 169 -8.28 18.18 7.79
CA LEU A 169 -8.10 16.92 8.52
C LEU A 169 -6.65 16.73 9.00
N LEU A 170 -5.67 17.02 8.15
CA LEU A 170 -4.24 16.87 8.50
C LEU A 170 -3.75 17.89 9.53
N THR A 171 -4.36 19.09 9.60
CA THR A 171 -3.87 20.18 10.47
C THR A 171 -4.71 20.40 11.73
N ASN A 172 -6.00 20.04 11.70
CA ASN A 172 -6.93 20.32 12.80
C ASN A 172 -7.88 19.14 13.11
N GLY A 173 -7.50 17.90 12.76
CA GLY A 173 -8.29 16.68 12.99
C GLY A 173 -8.93 16.61 14.38
N ASP A 174 -8.17 16.93 15.42
CA ASP A 174 -8.57 16.85 16.82
C ASP A 174 -9.55 17.98 17.25
N LYS A 175 -9.76 18.97 16.39
CA LYS A 175 -10.65 20.14 16.61
C LYS A 175 -11.89 20.12 15.73
N LEU A 176 -12.12 19.07 14.92
CA LEU A 176 -13.33 18.99 14.10
C LEU A 176 -14.57 18.73 14.96
N SER A 177 -15.54 19.64 14.88
CA SER A 177 -16.87 19.51 15.49
C SER A 177 -17.57 18.23 14.99
N GLY A 178 -18.24 17.51 15.90
CA GLY A 178 -18.86 16.19 15.64
C GLY A 178 -19.74 16.13 14.39
N SER A 179 -20.52 17.18 14.10
CA SER A 179 -21.36 17.24 12.89
C SER A 179 -20.55 17.24 11.59
N LYS A 180 -19.38 17.89 11.57
CA LYS A 180 -18.47 17.85 10.40
C LYS A 180 -17.82 16.49 10.26
N THR A 181 -17.50 15.84 11.37
CA THR A 181 -16.92 14.50 11.41
C THR A 181 -17.90 13.44 10.91
N GLU A 182 -19.17 13.53 11.31
CA GLU A 182 -20.26 12.66 10.83
C GLU A 182 -20.55 12.84 9.34
N HIS A 183 -20.62 14.10 8.86
CA HIS A 183 -20.78 14.38 7.44
C HIS A 183 -19.59 13.89 6.60
N LEU A 184 -18.37 13.94 7.17
CA LEU A 184 -17.19 13.39 6.54
C LEU A 184 -17.21 11.86 6.51
N GLN A 185 -17.62 11.23 7.61
CA GLN A 185 -17.76 9.77 7.68
C GLN A 185 -18.86 9.25 6.76
N SER A 186 -19.98 9.96 6.59
CA SER A 186 -21.04 9.55 5.68
C SER A 186 -20.61 9.59 4.21
N ILE A 187 -19.82 10.60 3.81
CA ILE A 187 -19.21 10.66 2.48
C ILE A 187 -18.17 9.54 2.28
N LEU A 188 -17.43 9.18 3.33
CA LEU A 188 -16.44 8.09 3.27
C LEU A 188 -17.10 6.70 3.15
N MET A 189 -18.24 6.48 3.81
CA MET A 189 -18.96 5.20 3.82
C MET A 189 -19.90 5.01 2.61
N SER A 190 -20.36 6.08 1.96
CA SER A 190 -21.27 5.99 0.82
C SER A 190 -20.62 5.54 -0.49
N THR A 191 -19.31 5.27 -0.47
CA THR A 191 -18.50 5.17 -1.69
C THR A 191 -17.59 3.94 -1.73
N GLU A 192 -17.84 2.95 -0.85
CA GLU A 192 -17.38 1.56 -1.00
C GLU A 192 -18.38 0.71 -1.81
#